data_AF-A0A9W9FCG8-F1
#
_entry.id   AF-A0A9W9FCG8-F1
#
_cell.length_a   1.000
_cell.length_b   1.000
_cell.length_c   1.000
_cell.angle_alpha   90.00
_cell.angle_beta   90.00
_cell.angle_gamma   90.00
#
_symmetry.space_group_name_H-M   'P 1'
#
loop_
_entity.id
_entity.type
_entity.pdbx_description
1 polymer ?
#
loop_
_entity_poly.entity_id
_entity_poly.type
_entity_poly.pdbx_seq_one_letter_code
_entity_poly.pdbx_strand_id
1 'polypeptide(L)'
;MAEYSDNIGYSMRSNGSCASTQKDCGPTWSPYHACCPLGTKCPGNQDNVICCESDADCSNYFKDSPRCADSTANLYHANGYFCCAAGLAAFELPNGRVGCTDDIGDLGRSTSLLGITSTGSASMSSTPIPSTTSSLLSSITSTSAQTTSTSTDPTGSDSGGNSTNTGAIAGGVVGGVAGVALLAALLWFFLRRGNRQRLADGSDT
;
A
#
# COMPACT_ATOMS: atom_id res chain seq x y z
N MET A 1 32.13 -23.36 -0.61
CA MET A 1 30.85 -23.32 0.11
C MET A 1 30.10 -22.16 -0.49
N ALA A 2 29.03 -22.43 -1.25
CA ALA A 2 28.26 -21.35 -1.87
C ALA A 2 27.66 -20.50 -0.75
N GLU A 3 27.89 -19.19 -0.78
CA GLU A 3 27.06 -18.22 -0.06
C GLU A 3 25.61 -18.53 -0.45
N TYR A 4 24.89 -19.19 0.46
CA TYR A 4 23.51 -19.55 0.27
C TYR A 4 22.73 -18.24 0.26
N SER A 5 22.05 -17.91 -0.83
CA SER A 5 21.31 -16.67 -1.01
C SER A 5 20.35 -16.45 0.17
N ASP A 6 20.75 -15.63 1.13
CA ASP A 6 19.91 -15.18 2.25
C ASP A 6 18.77 -14.26 1.78
N ASN A 7 18.74 -13.95 0.48
CA ASN A 7 17.81 -13.01 -0.16
C ASN A 7 16.62 -13.69 -0.88
N ILE A 8 16.44 -15.02 -0.78
CA ILE A 8 15.31 -15.74 -1.40
C ILE A 8 14.31 -16.24 -0.35
N GLY A 9 13.03 -16.22 -0.68
CA GLY A 9 11.95 -16.58 0.24
C GLY A 9 10.65 -15.84 -0.03
N TYR A 10 9.75 -15.81 0.95
CA TYR A 10 8.49 -15.07 0.83
C TYR A 10 8.74 -13.56 0.75
N SER A 11 8.02 -12.91 -0.17
CA SER A 11 8.07 -11.45 -0.33
C SER A 11 7.47 -10.73 0.87
N MET A 12 7.92 -9.50 1.09
CA MET A 12 7.31 -8.59 2.05
C MET A 12 6.05 -7.95 1.46
N ARG A 13 5.05 -7.72 2.30
CA ARG A 13 3.88 -6.91 1.95
C ARG A 13 4.09 -5.49 2.43
N SER A 14 4.05 -4.54 1.50
CA SER A 14 4.16 -3.10 1.80
C SER A 14 2.86 -2.39 1.44
N ASN A 15 2.47 -1.41 2.25
CA ASN A 15 1.33 -0.54 2.00
C ASN A 15 1.75 0.58 1.03
N GLY A 16 1.16 0.64 -0.15
CA GLY A 16 1.46 1.64 -1.19
C GLY A 16 2.53 1.16 -2.16
N SER A 17 3.80 1.22 -1.78
CA SER A 17 4.91 0.89 -2.68
C SER A 17 6.08 0.23 -1.93
N CYS A 18 6.96 -0.42 -2.67
CA CYS A 18 8.17 -1.03 -2.12
C CYS A 18 9.23 0.02 -1.79
N ALA A 19 10.13 -0.31 -0.87
CA ALA A 19 11.27 0.56 -0.57
C ALA A 19 12.17 0.72 -1.80
N SER A 20 12.94 1.81 -1.87
CA SER A 20 13.90 2.04 -2.96
C SER A 20 15.00 0.98 -3.06
N THR A 21 15.26 0.27 -1.97
CA THR A 21 16.20 -0.86 -1.86
C THR A 21 15.55 -2.22 -2.15
N GLN A 22 14.32 -2.22 -2.68
CA GLN A 22 13.55 -3.41 -3.00
C GLN A 22 13.09 -3.36 -4.46
N LYS A 23 12.81 -4.55 -4.98
CA LYS A 23 12.15 -4.73 -6.25
C LYS A 23 10.65 -4.88 -6.02
N ASP A 24 9.87 -4.10 -6.74
CA ASP A 24 8.41 -4.24 -6.78
C ASP A 24 8.03 -5.40 -7.71
N CYS A 25 7.39 -6.42 -7.13
CA CYS A 25 6.86 -7.58 -7.84
C CYS A 25 5.39 -7.43 -8.23
N GLY A 26 4.81 -6.25 -8.03
CA GLY A 26 3.48 -5.88 -8.45
C GLY A 26 2.46 -5.81 -7.31
N PRO A 27 1.27 -5.29 -7.63
CA PRO A 27 0.19 -5.16 -6.67
C PRO A 27 -0.35 -6.55 -6.34
N THR A 28 -0.57 -6.76 -5.05
CA THR A 28 -1.24 -7.96 -4.56
C THR A 28 -2.72 -7.72 -4.33
N TRP A 29 -3.04 -6.54 -3.81
CA TRP A 29 -4.36 -5.96 -3.77
C TRP A 29 -4.22 -4.48 -3.40
N SER A 30 -4.99 -3.56 -3.97
CA SER A 30 -4.80 -2.13 -3.69
C SER A 30 -5.04 -1.80 -2.20
N PRO A 31 -4.12 -1.08 -1.50
CA PRO A 31 -2.86 -0.46 -2.00
C PRO A 31 -1.58 -1.30 -1.79
N TYR A 32 -1.68 -2.57 -1.42
CA TYR A 32 -0.58 -3.44 -1.06
C TYR A 32 0.20 -4.05 -2.22
N HIS A 33 1.53 -4.00 -2.12
CA HIS A 33 2.47 -4.54 -3.09
C HIS A 33 3.31 -5.67 -2.48
N ALA A 34 3.76 -6.59 -3.34
CA ALA A 34 4.76 -7.60 -3.00
C ALA A 34 6.16 -7.06 -3.30
N CYS A 35 7.01 -7.05 -2.28
CA CYS A 35 8.34 -6.46 -2.34
C CYS A 35 9.41 -7.52 -2.07
N CYS A 36 10.32 -7.65 -3.01
CA CYS A 36 11.44 -8.56 -2.91
C CYS A 36 12.78 -7.81 -2.75
N PRO A 37 13.79 -8.42 -2.11
CA PRO A 37 15.13 -7.84 -2.08
C PRO A 37 15.68 -7.58 -3.49
N LEU A 38 16.52 -6.55 -3.65
CA LEU A 38 17.20 -6.30 -4.93
C LEU A 38 18.04 -7.50 -5.36
N GLY A 39 18.18 -7.68 -6.68
CA GLY A 39 18.87 -8.82 -7.29
C GLY A 39 17.97 -10.04 -7.54
N THR A 40 16.84 -10.14 -6.84
CA THR A 40 15.91 -11.26 -7.01
C THR A 40 14.94 -11.07 -8.20
N LYS A 41 14.30 -12.16 -8.58
CA LYS A 41 13.24 -12.24 -9.58
C LYS A 41 11.94 -12.65 -8.94
N CYS A 42 10.84 -12.21 -9.58
CA CYS A 42 9.48 -12.51 -9.18
C CYS A 42 8.91 -13.43 -10.27
N PRO A 43 9.08 -14.75 -10.17
CA PRO A 43 8.40 -15.65 -11.09
C PRO A 43 6.88 -15.39 -11.01
N GLY A 44 6.23 -15.38 -12.17
CA GLY A 44 4.80 -15.07 -12.24
C GLY A 44 3.93 -16.19 -11.63
N ASN A 45 2.64 -15.90 -11.47
CA ASN A 45 1.60 -16.90 -11.19
C ASN A 45 1.57 -17.49 -9.76
N GLN A 46 1.88 -16.68 -8.74
CA GLN A 46 1.84 -17.10 -7.32
C GLN A 46 0.84 -16.24 -6.53
N ASP A 47 -0.01 -16.86 -5.69
CA ASP A 47 -0.93 -16.14 -4.78
C ASP A 47 -0.17 -15.39 -3.67
N ASN A 48 0.99 -15.95 -3.29
CA ASN A 48 1.97 -15.32 -2.43
C ASN A 48 3.29 -15.27 -3.18
N VAL A 49 3.68 -14.06 -3.59
CA VAL A 49 4.91 -13.84 -4.36
C VAL A 49 6.12 -14.32 -3.56
N ILE A 50 6.95 -15.14 -4.21
CA ILE A 50 8.20 -15.65 -3.68
C ILE A 50 9.34 -15.03 -4.48
N CYS A 51 10.34 -14.53 -3.77
CA CYS A 51 11.54 -13.95 -4.32
C CYS A 51 12.53 -15.08 -4.64
N CYS A 52 12.86 -15.23 -5.90
CA CYS A 52 13.74 -16.29 -6.40
C CYS A 52 15.02 -15.70 -6.99
N GLU A 53 16.07 -16.52 -7.06
CA GLU A 53 17.34 -16.13 -7.69
C GLU A 53 17.19 -15.93 -9.21
N SER A 54 16.30 -16.70 -9.83
CA SER A 54 16.01 -16.66 -11.26
C SER A 54 14.51 -16.58 -11.50
N ASP A 55 14.10 -16.43 -12.76
CA ASP A 55 12.69 -16.42 -13.16
C ASP A 55 12.00 -17.80 -13.07
N ALA A 56 12.66 -18.80 -12.49
CA ALA A 56 12.09 -20.12 -12.23
C ALA A 56 11.37 -20.17 -10.87
N ASP A 57 10.26 -20.89 -10.80
CA ASP A 57 9.48 -21.08 -9.57
C ASP A 57 10.28 -21.84 -8.50
N CYS A 58 10.67 -21.13 -7.45
CA CYS A 58 11.42 -21.68 -6.32
C CYS A 58 10.53 -21.99 -5.10
N SER A 59 9.20 -21.96 -5.25
CA SER A 59 8.21 -22.12 -4.17
C SER A 59 8.34 -23.44 -3.41
N ASN A 60 8.78 -24.52 -4.08
CA ASN A 60 8.92 -25.84 -3.47
C ASN A 60 9.96 -25.88 -2.33
N TYR A 61 10.98 -25.04 -2.36
CA TYR A 61 12.02 -25.02 -1.33
C TYR A 61 11.52 -24.50 0.03
N PHE A 62 10.41 -23.74 0.03
CA PHE A 62 9.90 -23.06 1.22
C PHE A 62 8.65 -23.71 1.81
N LYS A 63 8.19 -24.84 1.25
CA LYS A 63 7.01 -25.56 1.74
C LYS A 63 7.21 -26.12 3.15
N ASP A 64 8.37 -26.73 3.39
CA ASP A 64 8.69 -27.36 4.67
C ASP A 64 9.41 -26.41 5.64
N SER A 65 10.07 -25.37 5.12
CA SER A 65 10.81 -24.38 5.90
C SER A 65 10.51 -22.97 5.37
N PRO A 66 9.34 -22.40 5.74
CA PRO A 66 8.94 -21.09 5.26
C PRO A 66 9.83 -20.02 5.91
N ARG A 67 10.33 -19.10 5.10
CA ARG A 67 11.18 -18.00 5.54
C ARG A 67 11.00 -16.77 4.65
N CYS A 68 11.30 -15.61 5.20
CA CYS A 68 11.30 -14.36 4.45
C CYS A 68 12.49 -14.27 3.52
N ALA A 69 12.30 -13.64 2.36
CA ALA A 69 13.40 -13.28 1.48
C ALA A 69 14.30 -12.21 2.11
N ASP A 70 13.72 -11.33 2.94
CA ASP A 70 14.49 -10.43 3.79
C ASP A 70 14.62 -11.05 5.18
N SER A 71 15.84 -11.35 5.60
CA SER A 71 16.13 -11.99 6.88
C SER A 71 15.80 -11.10 8.09
N THR A 72 15.62 -9.79 7.88
CA THR A 72 15.21 -8.84 8.93
C THR A 72 13.70 -8.78 9.11
N ALA A 73 12.92 -9.33 8.17
CA ALA A 73 11.46 -9.32 8.20
C ALA A 73 10.88 -10.44 9.07
N ASN A 74 9.70 -10.20 9.63
CA ASN A 74 8.93 -11.18 10.38
C ASN A 74 8.02 -11.97 9.43
N LEU A 75 7.97 -13.28 9.61
CA LEU A 75 7.12 -14.20 8.86
C LEU A 75 5.77 -14.35 9.56
N TYR A 76 4.70 -14.33 8.77
CA TYR A 76 3.32 -14.52 9.22
C TYR A 76 2.60 -15.55 8.34
N HIS A 77 1.54 -16.15 8.87
CA HIS A 77 0.75 -17.16 8.18
C HIS A 77 -0.76 -16.88 8.25
N ALA A 78 -1.38 -16.74 7.07
CA ALA A 78 -2.83 -16.57 6.85
C ALA A 78 -3.32 -17.65 5.87
N ASN A 79 -3.85 -17.24 4.70
CA ASN A 79 -4.07 -18.09 3.52
C ASN A 79 -2.75 -18.44 2.78
N GLY A 80 -1.67 -18.58 3.54
CA GLY A 80 -0.29 -18.74 3.06
C GLY A 80 0.67 -17.81 3.80
N TYR A 81 1.97 -17.97 3.49
CA TYR A 81 3.03 -17.23 4.16
C TYR A 81 3.34 -15.92 3.45
N PHE A 82 3.60 -14.88 4.25
CA PHE A 82 4.06 -13.59 3.79
C PHE A 82 4.89 -12.92 4.89
N CYS A 83 5.58 -11.85 4.52
CA CYS A 83 6.48 -11.16 5.44
C CYS A 83 6.05 -9.72 5.67
N CYS A 84 6.29 -9.22 6.87
CA CYS A 84 6.24 -7.79 7.18
C CYS A 84 7.59 -7.33 7.68
N ALA A 85 7.95 -6.08 7.37
CA ALA A 85 9.14 -5.46 7.94
C ALA A 85 9.09 -5.51 9.48
N ALA A 86 10.27 -5.54 10.11
CA ALA A 86 10.38 -5.53 11.56
C ALA A 86 9.63 -4.32 12.16
N GLY A 87 8.85 -4.56 13.20
CA GLY A 87 8.05 -3.52 13.88
C GLY A 87 6.66 -3.29 13.31
N LEU A 88 6.32 -3.85 12.15
CA LEU A 88 4.96 -3.81 11.60
C LEU A 88 4.12 -5.00 12.09
N ALA A 89 2.85 -4.74 12.36
CA ALA A 89 1.84 -5.75 12.62
C ALA A 89 1.30 -6.31 11.30
N ALA A 90 1.11 -7.63 11.26
CA ALA A 90 0.42 -8.29 10.15
C ALA A 90 -1.08 -8.42 10.45
N PHE A 91 -1.89 -8.27 9.42
CA PHE A 91 -3.34 -8.43 9.55
C PHE A 91 -3.96 -9.16 8.35
N GLU A 92 -5.12 -9.73 8.58
CA GLU A 92 -5.95 -10.40 7.58
C GLU A 92 -7.37 -9.82 7.62
N LEU A 93 -7.91 -9.53 6.44
CA LEU A 93 -9.29 -9.10 6.25
C LEU A 93 -10.22 -10.31 6.07
N PRO A 94 -11.54 -10.15 6.28
CA PRO A 94 -12.52 -11.24 6.11
C PRO A 94 -12.56 -11.85 4.70
N ASN A 95 -12.06 -11.14 3.69
CA ASN A 95 -11.96 -11.62 2.31
C ASN A 95 -10.64 -12.34 2.02
N GLY A 96 -9.85 -12.68 3.05
CA GLY A 96 -8.58 -13.41 2.96
C GLY A 96 -7.38 -12.58 2.51
N ARG A 97 -7.55 -11.27 2.33
CA ARG A 97 -6.46 -10.35 1.98
C ARG A 97 -5.60 -10.06 3.19
N VAL A 98 -4.29 -10.00 2.96
CA VAL A 98 -3.30 -9.79 4.02
C VAL A 98 -2.46 -8.56 3.78
N GLY A 99 -2.04 -7.91 4.86
CA GLY A 99 -1.22 -6.72 4.79
C GLY A 99 -0.38 -6.53 6.06
N CYS A 100 0.47 -5.52 6.00
CA CYS A 100 1.29 -5.06 7.11
C CYS A 100 0.93 -3.62 7.43
N THR A 101 0.82 -3.28 8.71
CA THR A 101 0.50 -1.93 9.18
C THR A 101 1.37 -1.57 10.38
N ASP A 102 1.72 -0.30 10.49
CA ASP A 102 2.28 0.34 11.69
C ASP A 102 1.16 0.82 12.62
N ASP A 103 0.02 1.20 12.06
CA ASP A 103 -1.14 1.67 12.81
C ASP A 103 -2.22 0.59 12.89
N ILE A 104 -2.31 -0.05 14.06
CA ILE A 104 -3.38 -1.02 14.37
C ILE A 104 -4.73 -0.29 14.56
N GLY A 105 -4.70 0.99 14.94
CA GLY A 105 -5.90 1.79 15.22
C GLY A 105 -6.81 2.03 14.00
N ASP A 106 -6.22 2.06 12.80
CA ASP A 106 -6.94 2.25 11.54
C ASP A 106 -7.48 0.94 10.95
N LEU A 107 -7.12 -0.20 11.54
CA LEU A 107 -7.66 -1.49 11.13
C LEU A 107 -9.14 -1.55 11.53
N GLY A 108 -10.02 -1.64 10.53
CA GLY A 108 -11.47 -1.71 10.75
C GLY A 108 -11.88 -2.90 11.62
N ARG A 109 -13.05 -2.83 12.28
CA ARG A 109 -13.51 -3.82 13.29
C ARG A 109 -13.53 -5.29 12.86
N SER A 110 -13.39 -5.59 11.57
CA SER A 110 -13.41 -6.95 11.02
C SER A 110 -12.03 -7.50 10.67
N THR A 111 -10.93 -6.80 10.98
CA THR A 111 -9.56 -7.27 10.72
C THR A 111 -9.07 -8.18 11.84
N SER A 112 -8.43 -9.29 11.47
CA SER A 112 -7.72 -10.16 12.41
C SER A 112 -6.24 -9.79 12.44
N LEU A 113 -5.67 -9.62 13.63
CA LEU A 113 -4.23 -9.45 13.81
C LEU A 113 -3.55 -10.82 13.83
N LEU A 114 -2.45 -10.95 13.11
CA LEU A 114 -1.70 -12.20 13.00
C LEU A 114 -0.56 -12.26 14.01
N GLY A 115 -0.34 -13.45 14.56
CA GLY A 115 0.83 -13.76 15.36
C GLY A 115 2.07 -13.97 14.49
N ILE A 116 3.23 -13.54 15.00
CA ILE A 116 4.52 -13.79 14.35
C ILE A 116 4.77 -15.30 14.33
N THR A 117 5.00 -15.85 13.13
CA THR A 117 5.38 -17.25 12.94
C THR A 117 6.88 -17.45 13.12
N SER A 118 7.68 -16.55 12.56
CA SER A 118 9.13 -16.52 12.75
C SER A 118 9.60 -15.07 12.80
N THR A 119 10.50 -14.78 13.72
CA THR A 119 11.05 -13.43 13.90
C THR A 119 12.29 -13.28 13.04
N GLY A 120 12.36 -12.19 12.28
CA GLY A 120 13.55 -11.85 11.52
C GLY A 120 14.71 -11.47 12.44
N SER A 121 15.93 -11.69 11.99
CA SER A 121 17.12 -11.17 12.66
C SER A 121 17.27 -9.71 12.29
N ALA A 122 16.47 -8.85 12.92
CA ALA A 122 16.74 -7.42 12.91
C ALA A 122 18.05 -7.22 13.67
N SER A 123 19.18 -7.21 12.96
CA SER A 123 20.36 -6.51 13.46
C SER A 123 19.95 -5.05 13.55
N MET A 124 19.46 -4.65 14.71
CA MET A 124 19.41 -3.24 15.09
C MET A 124 20.84 -2.74 14.91
N SER A 125 21.11 -2.06 13.81
CA SER A 125 22.27 -1.18 13.71
C SER A 125 21.98 -0.07 14.70
N SER A 126 22.34 -0.31 15.96
CA SER A 126 22.34 0.66 17.03
C SER A 126 23.42 1.67 16.68
N THR A 127 23.07 2.64 15.84
CA THR A 127 23.74 3.93 15.89
C THR A 127 23.48 4.47 17.30
N PRO A 128 24.49 4.63 18.17
CA PRO A 128 24.27 5.17 19.49
C PRO A 128 23.74 6.60 19.32
N ILE A 129 22.50 6.82 19.74
CA ILE A 129 21.95 8.16 19.95
C ILE A 129 22.86 8.82 20.99
N PRO A 130 23.54 9.95 20.71
CA PRO A 130 24.26 10.66 21.76
C PRO A 130 23.23 11.17 22.77
N SER A 131 23.24 10.55 23.94
CA SER A 131 22.49 11.00 25.11
C SER A 131 23.05 12.35 25.52
N THR A 132 22.39 13.43 25.10
CA THR A 132 22.72 14.77 25.58
C THR A 132 21.76 15.07 26.73
N THR A 133 22.18 14.70 27.94
CA THR A 133 21.67 15.28 29.17
C THR A 133 22.02 16.75 29.17
N SER A 134 21.03 17.64 29.18
CA SER A 134 21.17 18.98 29.72
C SER A 134 19.82 19.50 30.21
N SER A 135 19.82 19.78 31.49
CA SER A 135 18.78 20.34 32.34
C SER A 135 18.52 21.83 32.10
N LEU A 136 17.35 22.28 32.56
CA LEU A 136 16.95 23.64 32.97
C LEU A 136 16.27 24.55 31.92
N LEU A 137 14.95 24.68 32.10
CA LEU A 137 14.18 25.90 32.36
C LEU A 137 14.61 27.20 31.66
N SER A 138 13.74 27.73 30.78
CA SER A 138 13.26 29.14 30.78
C SER A 138 12.41 29.43 29.53
N SER A 139 11.11 29.68 29.71
CA SER A 139 10.43 30.99 29.59
C SER A 139 10.22 31.53 28.16
N ILE A 140 8.95 31.48 27.74
CA ILE A 140 8.13 32.49 27.05
C ILE A 140 8.68 33.38 25.91
N THR A 141 7.82 33.45 24.88
CA THR A 141 7.41 34.61 24.06
C THR A 141 8.28 35.13 22.89
N SER A 142 7.60 35.14 21.72
CA SER A 142 7.46 36.27 20.80
C SER A 142 8.46 36.46 19.64
N THR A 143 7.93 36.19 18.44
CA THR A 143 7.78 37.14 17.32
C THR A 143 8.99 37.55 16.44
N SER A 144 8.79 37.29 15.14
CA SER A 144 9.26 37.97 13.92
C SER A 144 10.73 37.99 13.45
N ALA A 145 10.89 37.39 12.28
CA ALA A 145 11.34 37.97 10.99
C ALA A 145 12.76 38.57 10.85
N GLN A 146 13.52 38.07 9.86
CA GLN A 146 13.97 38.77 8.62
C GLN A 146 15.10 37.96 7.93
N THR A 147 14.96 37.53 6.67
CA THR A 147 15.23 38.17 5.36
C THR A 147 16.66 37.98 4.83
N THR A 148 16.75 37.46 3.59
CA THR A 148 17.83 37.78 2.63
C THR A 148 17.23 37.63 1.23
N SER A 149 16.69 38.72 0.65
CA SER A 149 17.31 39.60 -0.36
C SER A 149 17.45 38.98 -1.76
N THR A 150 16.53 39.32 -2.66
CA THR A 150 16.88 39.68 -4.06
C THR A 150 15.82 40.63 -4.62
N SER A 151 16.28 41.76 -5.16
CA SER A 151 15.50 42.86 -5.75
C SER A 151 14.82 42.48 -7.05
N THR A 152 13.57 42.94 -7.23
CA THR A 152 13.12 43.81 -8.34
C THR A 152 11.66 44.22 -8.11
N ASP A 153 11.40 45.53 -8.05
CA ASP A 153 10.09 46.19 -8.19
C ASP A 153 10.15 47.05 -9.49
N PRO A 154 9.03 47.52 -10.12
CA PRO A 154 7.75 47.79 -9.47
C PRO A 154 6.45 47.39 -10.21
N THR A 155 5.36 47.43 -9.43
CA THR A 155 3.94 47.73 -9.76
C THR A 155 2.92 46.59 -9.67
N GLY A 156 1.98 46.75 -8.72
CA GLY A 156 0.61 46.24 -8.83
C GLY A 156 0.20 45.13 -7.85
N SER A 157 -0.25 45.55 -6.66
CA SER A 157 -1.37 45.04 -5.86
C SER A 157 -1.66 43.52 -5.70
N ASP A 158 -1.85 43.17 -4.42
CA ASP A 158 -2.71 42.12 -3.83
C ASP A 158 -2.12 40.75 -3.45
N SER A 159 -2.26 40.50 -2.14
CA SER A 159 -1.88 39.36 -1.31
C SER A 159 -2.51 38.02 -1.73
N GLY A 160 -1.67 37.05 -2.11
CA GLY A 160 -2.05 35.65 -2.32
C GLY A 160 -1.73 34.76 -1.11
N GLY A 161 -2.74 34.38 -0.35
CA GLY A 161 -2.68 33.30 0.64
C GLY A 161 -2.90 31.94 -0.02
N ASN A 162 -2.02 30.97 0.26
CA ASN A 162 -2.14 29.60 -0.24
C ASN A 162 -3.22 28.83 0.53
N SER A 163 -4.44 28.76 -0.02
CA SER A 163 -5.55 27.96 0.51
C SER A 163 -5.65 26.61 -0.19
N THR A 164 -5.65 25.52 0.59
CA THR A 164 -5.82 24.15 0.11
C THR A 164 -7.24 23.95 -0.46
N ASN A 165 -7.35 23.58 -1.73
CA ASN A 165 -8.61 23.50 -2.48
C ASN A 165 -9.43 22.25 -2.13
N THR A 166 -10.02 22.21 -0.94
CA THR A 166 -10.97 21.16 -0.50
C THR A 166 -12.22 21.09 -1.41
N GLY A 167 -12.56 22.19 -2.10
CA GLY A 167 -13.74 22.27 -2.97
C GLY A 167 -13.67 21.38 -4.21
N ALA A 168 -12.47 21.04 -4.71
CA ALA A 168 -12.32 20.26 -5.94
C ALA A 168 -12.61 18.76 -5.75
N ILE A 169 -12.39 18.23 -4.53
CA ILE A 169 -12.51 16.80 -4.24
C ILE A 169 -13.97 16.41 -3.91
N ALA A 170 -14.77 17.34 -3.37
CA ALA A 170 -16.16 17.06 -2.99
C ALA A 170 -17.16 17.04 -4.17
N GLY A 171 -16.81 17.60 -5.34
CA GLY A 171 -17.73 17.73 -6.47
C GLY A 171 -17.96 16.46 -7.30
N GLY A 172 -17.00 15.52 -7.30
CA GLY A 172 -17.05 14.36 -8.19
C GLY A 172 -18.14 13.33 -7.84
N VAL A 173 -18.36 13.10 -6.54
CA VAL A 173 -19.25 12.02 -6.08
C VAL A 173 -20.72 12.34 -6.33
N VAL A 174 -21.12 13.61 -6.13
CA VAL A 174 -22.50 14.06 -6.36
C VAL A 174 -22.84 14.10 -7.85
N GLY A 175 -21.87 14.47 -8.71
CA GLY A 175 -22.04 14.42 -10.16
C GLY A 175 -22.20 13.00 -10.72
N GLY A 176 -21.45 12.03 -10.16
CA GLY A 176 -21.52 10.63 -10.59
C GLY A 176 -22.88 9.98 -10.33
N VAL A 177 -23.45 10.17 -9.12
CA VAL A 177 -24.75 9.57 -8.77
C VAL A 177 -25.88 10.16 -9.61
N ALA A 178 -25.88 11.47 -9.84
CA ALA A 178 -26.86 12.13 -10.70
C ALA A 178 -26.75 11.67 -12.17
N GLY A 179 -25.53 11.51 -12.68
CA GLY A 179 -25.28 11.03 -14.04
C GLY A 179 -25.72 9.58 -14.25
N VAL A 180 -25.37 8.67 -13.32
CA VAL A 180 -25.76 7.25 -13.42
C VAL A 180 -27.27 7.07 -13.29
N ALA A 181 -27.92 7.82 -12.39
CA ALA A 181 -29.38 7.78 -12.24
C ALA A 181 -30.11 8.24 -13.51
N LEU A 182 -29.62 9.29 -14.18
CA LEU A 182 -30.16 9.78 -15.46
C LEU A 182 -29.98 8.76 -16.59
N LEU A 183 -28.81 8.13 -16.69
CA LEU A 183 -28.56 7.12 -17.72
C LEU A 183 -29.41 5.86 -17.51
N ALA A 184 -29.55 5.39 -16.27
CA ALA A 184 -30.41 4.26 -15.94
C ALA A 184 -31.89 4.56 -16.22
N ALA A 185 -32.36 5.77 -15.87
CA ALA A 185 -33.73 6.20 -16.14
C ALA A 185 -34.04 6.29 -17.64
N LEU A 186 -33.10 6.82 -18.45
CA LEU A 186 -33.25 6.87 -19.91
C LEU A 186 -33.31 5.46 -20.52
N LEU A 187 -32.40 4.57 -20.14
CA LEU A 187 -32.37 3.20 -20.66
C LEU A 187 -33.66 2.44 -20.32
N TRP A 188 -34.13 2.57 -19.08
CA TRP A 188 -35.39 1.98 -18.64
C TRP A 188 -36.61 2.57 -19.38
N PHE A 189 -36.62 3.87 -19.63
CA PHE A 189 -37.70 4.53 -20.36
C PHE A 189 -37.79 4.05 -21.82
N PHE A 190 -36.65 3.89 -22.51
CA PHE A 190 -36.62 3.37 -23.87
C PHE A 190 -37.07 1.90 -23.95
N LEU A 191 -36.63 1.05 -23.01
CA LEU A 191 -37.07 -0.34 -22.93
C LEU A 191 -38.57 -0.45 -22.60
N ARG A 192 -39.06 0.39 -21.68
CA ARG A 192 -40.49 0.44 -21.31
C ARG A 192 -41.37 0.94 -22.46
N ARG A 193 -40.86 1.84 -23.30
CA ARG A 193 -41.59 2.32 -24.49
C ARG A 193 -41.58 1.29 -25.63
N GLY A 194 -40.55 0.44 -25.71
CA GLY A 194 -40.40 -0.61 -26.71
C GLY A 194 -41.32 -1.83 -26.55
N ASN A 195 -41.81 -2.11 -25.34
CA ASN A 195 -42.69 -3.26 -25.07
C ASN A 195 -44.14 -3.12 -25.58
N ARG A 196 -44.38 -2.32 -26.63
CA ARG A 196 -45.65 -2.34 -27.37
C ARG A 196 -45.53 -2.96 -28.75
N GLN A 197 -44.35 -3.38 -29.22
CA GLN A 197 -44.20 -4.09 -30.49
C GLN A 197 -42.96 -5.00 -30.49
N ARG A 198 -43.17 -6.31 -30.27
CA ARG A 198 -42.43 -7.45 -30.87
C ARG A 198 -42.94 -8.77 -30.26
N LEU A 199 -44.16 -9.14 -30.67
CA LEU A 199 -44.46 -10.53 -31.01
C LEU A 199 -43.94 -10.71 -32.44
N ALA A 200 -42.80 -11.37 -32.60
CA ALA A 200 -42.38 -12.02 -33.83
C ALA A 200 -41.27 -12.99 -33.43
N ASP A 201 -41.74 -14.10 -32.89
CA ASP A 201 -41.01 -15.35 -32.72
C ASP A 201 -40.47 -15.79 -34.08
N GLY A 202 -39.16 -15.99 -34.14
CA GLY A 202 -38.44 -16.52 -35.29
C GLY A 202 -37.47 -17.56 -34.79
N SER A 203 -37.93 -18.79 -34.64
CA SER A 203 -37.11 -19.96 -34.40
C SER A 203 -37.39 -21.00 -35.50
N ASP A 204 -36.35 -21.23 -36.30
CA ASP A 204 -36.20 -22.21 -37.35
C ASP A 204 -36.64 -23.65 -36.97
N THR A 205 -37.30 -24.32 -37.91
CA THR A 205 -37.08 -25.74 -38.25
C THR A 205 -37.32 -25.92 -39.73
#